data_AF-A0A9X8QYG7-F1
#
_entry.id   AF-A0A9X8QYG7-F1
#
_cell.length_a   1.000
_cell.length_b   1.000
_cell.length_c   1.000
_cell.angle_alpha   90.00
_cell.angle_beta   90.00
_cell.angle_gamma   90.00
#
_symmetry.space_group_name_H-M   'P 1'
#
loop_
_entity.id
_entity.type
_entity.pdbx_description
1 polymer ?
#
loop_
_entity_poly.entity_id
_entity_poly.type
_entity_poly.pdbx_seq_one_letter_code
_entity_poly.pdbx_strand_id
1 'polypeptide(L)'
;MIFPVAVVITASESSWTAPFTGLSPRQFGKLLIALRREGADAVRRGRPWSLPLEDRVLLVAAYWRTNLTLRQLAPLFGVSKSAAGRFIDHLAPSLALQPRKRFRRDTVLIVDGTLVPTRDHTVAEQAKNYRYSTNHQVVIDADTRLVVVVGRPLPGNRNGCKAWELSGAKPRERNKGLPQNRRAAPSKGVT
;
A
#
# COMPACT_ATOMS: atom_id res chain seq x y z
N MET A 1 38.37 8.00 2.38
CA MET A 1 37.84 8.70 3.56
C MET A 1 36.40 9.05 3.30
N ILE A 2 35.45 8.48 4.04
CA ILE A 2 34.04 8.84 3.97
C ILE A 2 33.78 9.70 5.22
N PHE A 3 33.49 10.99 5.03
CA PHE A 3 33.04 11.86 6.12
C PHE A 3 31.81 11.24 6.79
N PRO A 4 31.62 11.35 8.12
CA PRO A 4 30.39 10.90 8.74
C PRO A 4 29.27 11.78 8.18
N VAL A 5 28.42 11.21 7.32
CA VAL A 5 27.19 11.86 6.91
C VAL A 5 26.36 11.97 8.18
N ALA A 6 26.19 13.19 8.69
CA ALA A 6 25.34 13.43 9.85
C ALA A 6 23.96 12.83 9.56
N VAL A 7 23.50 11.94 10.44
CA VAL A 7 22.14 11.40 10.35
C VAL A 7 21.19 12.56 10.63
N VAL A 8 20.42 12.95 9.62
CA VAL A 8 19.49 14.09 9.71
C VAL A 8 18.15 13.63 10.28
N ILE A 9 17.72 12.41 9.93
CA ILE A 9 16.44 11.83 10.34
C ILE A 9 16.69 10.58 11.18
N THR A 10 16.12 10.56 12.39
CA THR A 10 16.13 9.39 13.27
C THR A 10 14.79 9.27 14.01
N ALA A 11 14.38 8.04 14.27
CA ALA A 11 13.24 7.70 15.10
C ALA A 11 13.46 7.98 16.60
N SER A 12 14.71 8.22 17.01
CA SER A 12 15.04 8.64 18.38
C SER A 12 14.48 10.03 18.71
N GLU A 13 14.30 10.87 17.69
CA GLU A 13 13.65 12.17 17.83
C GLU A 13 12.20 12.07 17.33
N SER A 14 11.26 12.14 18.26
CA SER A 14 9.84 11.89 17.99
C SER A 14 9.18 12.89 17.02
N SER A 15 9.81 14.05 16.80
CA SER A 15 9.37 15.09 15.86
C SER A 15 9.31 14.57 14.42
N TRP A 16 10.17 13.62 14.06
CA TRP A 16 10.23 13.04 12.71
C TRP A 16 9.18 11.96 12.45
N THR A 17 8.63 11.36 13.49
CA THR A 17 7.68 10.24 13.36
C THR A 17 6.40 10.68 12.65
N ALA A 18 5.75 11.76 13.11
CA ALA A 18 4.47 12.17 12.55
C ALA A 18 4.56 12.63 11.08
N PRO A 19 5.55 13.47 10.67
CA PRO A 19 5.69 13.89 9.27
C PRO A 19 5.90 12.72 8.29
N PHE A 20 6.76 11.76 8.64
CA PHE A 20 7.17 10.70 7.71
C PHE A 20 6.31 9.44 7.78
N THR A 21 5.65 9.17 8.91
CA THR A 21 4.79 7.98 9.05
C THR A 21 3.29 8.32 9.03
N GLY A 22 2.91 9.55 9.41
CA GLY A 22 1.52 9.91 9.69
C GLY A 22 0.98 9.32 11.00
N LEU A 23 1.84 8.70 11.82
CA LEU A 23 1.48 8.11 13.10
C LEU A 23 1.93 9.02 14.26
N SER A 24 1.14 9.04 15.34
CA SER A 24 1.65 9.57 16.61
C SER A 24 2.82 8.71 17.12
N PRO A 25 3.75 9.26 17.92
CA PRO A 25 4.85 8.49 18.51
C PRO A 25 4.38 7.24 19.26
N ARG A 26 3.22 7.31 19.93
CA ARG A 26 2.60 6.18 20.62
C ARG A 26 2.14 5.08 19.66
N GLN A 27 1.52 5.44 18.53
CA GLN A 27 1.10 4.47 17.51
C GLN A 27 2.31 3.84 16.82
N PHE A 28 3.35 4.62 16.58
CA PHE A 28 4.61 4.13 16.02
C PHE A 28 5.28 3.11 16.96
N GLY A 29 5.34 3.40 18.27
CA GLY A 29 5.81 2.42 19.25
C GLY A 29 5.02 1.10 19.24
N LYS A 30 3.68 1.17 19.11
CA LYS A 30 2.85 -0.04 18.97
C LYS A 30 3.17 -0.83 17.71
N LEU A 31 3.39 -0.15 16.58
CA LEU A 31 3.79 -0.78 15.32
C LEU A 31 5.12 -1.51 15.47
N LEU A 32 6.12 -0.87 16.09
CA LEU A 32 7.44 -1.46 16.32
C LEU A 32 7.35 -2.72 17.20
N ILE A 33 6.53 -2.69 18.25
CA ILE A 33 6.29 -3.87 19.09
C ILE A 33 5.68 -5.02 18.27
N ALA A 34 4.71 -4.73 17.40
CA ALA A 34 4.12 -5.74 16.53
C ALA A 34 5.16 -6.33 15.56
N LEU A 35 5.96 -5.49 14.90
CA LEU A 35 7.01 -5.92 13.99
C LEU A 35 8.09 -6.76 14.68
N ARG A 36 8.47 -6.41 15.91
CA ARG A 36 9.40 -7.22 16.72
C ARG A 36 8.82 -8.60 17.00
N ARG A 37 7.52 -8.69 17.33
CA ARG A 37 6.83 -9.98 17.55
C ARG A 37 6.74 -10.83 16.28
N GLU A 38 6.60 -10.19 15.12
CA GLU A 38 6.61 -10.86 13.81
C GLU A 38 8.03 -11.27 13.35
N GLY A 39 9.07 -10.96 14.12
CA GLY A 39 10.44 -11.33 13.81
C GLY A 39 11.11 -10.43 12.77
N ALA A 40 10.56 -9.23 12.49
CA ALA A 40 11.16 -8.27 11.55
C ALA A 40 12.56 -7.81 11.98
N ASP A 41 12.88 -7.94 13.27
CA ASP A 41 14.16 -7.63 13.89
C ASP A 41 15.00 -8.87 14.26
N ALA A 42 14.66 -10.03 13.72
CA ALA A 42 15.42 -11.24 14.00
C ALA A 42 16.89 -11.08 13.58
N VAL A 43 17.80 -11.45 14.48
CA VAL A 43 19.25 -11.43 14.21
C VAL A 43 19.57 -12.43 13.11
N ARG A 44 19.88 -11.92 11.92
CA ARG A 44 20.35 -12.75 10.81
C ARG A 44 21.75 -13.29 11.12
N ARG A 45 22.04 -14.52 10.67
CA ARG A 45 23.42 -15.01 10.59
C ARG A 45 24.19 -14.12 9.61
N GLY A 46 25.21 -13.40 10.08
CA GLY A 46 26.05 -12.52 9.27
C GLY A 46 26.17 -11.10 9.82
N ARG A 47 26.51 -10.15 8.95
CA ARG A 47 26.72 -8.75 9.34
C ARG A 47 25.40 -8.14 9.87
N PRO A 48 25.40 -7.53 11.06
CA PRO A 48 24.23 -6.82 11.58
C PRO A 48 23.75 -5.73 10.64
N TRP A 49 22.46 -5.37 10.75
CA TRP A 49 21.92 -4.21 10.07
C TRP A 49 22.64 -2.94 10.53
N SER A 50 22.89 -2.01 9.60
CA SER A 50 23.59 -0.77 9.93
C SER A 50 22.73 0.27 10.67
N LEU A 51 21.43 0.00 10.84
CA LEU A 51 20.47 0.87 11.51
C LEU A 51 19.57 0.05 12.44
N PRO A 52 19.12 0.62 13.58
CA PRO A 52 18.12 0.01 14.44
C PRO A 52 16.79 -0.20 13.69
N LEU A 53 15.91 -1.06 14.21
CA LEU A 53 14.62 -1.35 13.56
C LEU A 53 13.79 -0.09 13.35
N GLU A 54 13.79 0.79 14.35
CA GLU A 54 13.04 2.04 14.40
C GLU A 54 13.37 2.95 13.21
N ASP A 55 14.66 3.20 12.98
CA ASP A 55 15.13 4.02 11.87
C ASP A 55 14.88 3.34 10.52
N ARG A 56 15.00 2.02 10.45
CA ARG A 56 14.68 1.28 9.21
C ARG A 56 13.19 1.37 8.87
N VAL A 57 12.30 1.24 9.85
CA VAL A 57 10.85 1.38 9.65
C VAL A 57 10.49 2.82 9.28
N LEU A 58 11.10 3.81 9.94
CA LEU A 58 10.91 5.22 9.60
C LEU A 58 11.38 5.52 8.16
N LEU A 59 12.49 4.93 7.72
CA LEU A 59 12.98 5.05 6.35
C LEU A 59 11.98 4.47 5.34
N VAL A 60 11.42 3.28 5.58
CA VAL A 60 10.43 2.68 4.68
C VAL A 60 9.16 3.53 4.61
N ALA A 61 8.70 4.02 5.76
CA ALA A 61 7.53 4.90 5.81
C ALA A 61 7.78 6.23 5.06
N ALA A 62 8.95 6.85 5.27
CA ALA A 62 9.36 8.06 4.55
C ALA A 62 9.44 7.81 3.05
N TYR A 63 9.97 6.66 2.63
CA TYR A 63 10.02 6.27 1.22
C TYR A 63 8.63 6.17 0.57
N TRP A 64 7.63 5.65 1.29
CA TRP A 64 6.26 5.55 0.77
C TRP A 64 5.47 6.85 0.84
N ARG A 65 5.71 7.67 1.87
CA ARG A 65 4.94 8.90 2.11
C ARG A 65 5.48 10.10 1.34
N THR A 66 6.73 10.04 0.89
CA THR A 66 7.39 11.11 0.14
C THR A 66 7.74 10.66 -1.27
N ASN A 67 7.88 11.60 -2.19
CA ASN A 67 8.34 11.31 -3.56
C ASN A 67 9.89 11.30 -3.66
N LEU A 68 10.60 11.02 -2.58
CA LEU A 68 12.06 11.00 -2.57
C LEU A 68 12.60 9.70 -3.18
N THR A 69 13.59 9.84 -4.06
CA THR A 69 14.32 8.67 -4.58
C THR A 69 15.21 8.07 -3.50
N LEU A 70 15.56 6.77 -3.62
CA LEU A 70 16.51 6.13 -2.68
C LEU A 70 17.86 6.85 -2.60
N ARG A 71 18.28 7.54 -3.66
CA ARG A 71 19.52 8.33 -3.67
C ARG A 71 19.41 9.60 -2.82
N GLN A 72 18.23 10.19 -2.72
CA GLN A 72 17.95 11.36 -1.88
C GLN A 72 17.66 10.93 -0.43
N LEU A 73 16.93 9.83 -0.24
CA LEU A 73 16.52 9.37 1.07
C LEU A 73 17.67 8.75 1.87
N ALA A 74 18.50 7.90 1.26
CA ALA A 74 19.51 7.15 1.98
C ALA A 74 20.53 8.03 2.75
N PRO A 75 21.03 9.15 2.19
CA PRO A 75 21.89 10.08 2.93
C PRO A 75 21.23 10.68 4.17
N LEU A 76 19.92 10.94 4.16
CA LEU A 76 19.21 11.53 5.31
C LEU A 76 19.23 10.60 6.55
N PHE A 77 19.33 9.30 6.31
CA PHE A 77 19.45 8.26 7.34
C PHE A 77 20.89 7.76 7.53
N GLY A 78 21.88 8.42 6.92
CA GLY A 78 23.30 8.05 7.03
C GLY A 78 23.66 6.68 6.44
N VAL A 79 22.89 6.18 5.47
CA VAL A 79 23.11 4.86 4.85
C VAL A 79 23.34 4.94 3.35
N SER A 80 23.93 3.88 2.78
CA SER A 80 24.07 3.78 1.33
C SER A 80 22.73 3.48 0.64
N LYS A 81 22.58 3.90 -0.62
CA LYS A 81 21.41 3.56 -1.46
C LYS A 81 21.09 2.06 -1.43
N SER A 82 22.11 1.21 -1.52
CA SER A 82 21.95 -0.25 -1.51
C SER A 82 21.56 -0.80 -0.14
N ALA A 83 21.95 -0.16 0.96
CA ALA A 83 21.46 -0.51 2.30
C ALA A 83 19.97 -0.13 2.45
N ALA A 84 19.60 1.08 2.03
CA ALA A 84 18.20 1.53 2.04
C ALA A 84 17.29 0.59 1.22
N GLY A 85 17.72 0.18 0.01
CA GLY A 85 16.99 -0.79 -0.80
C GLY A 85 16.76 -2.11 -0.06
N ARG A 86 17.81 -2.67 0.57
CA ARG A 86 17.69 -3.92 1.35
C ARG A 86 16.76 -3.79 2.56
N PHE A 87 16.67 -2.61 3.18
CA PHE A 87 15.71 -2.38 4.27
C PHE A 87 14.27 -2.41 3.76
N ILE A 88 14.01 -1.77 2.62
CA ILE A 88 12.69 -1.78 1.98
C ILE A 88 12.32 -3.21 1.59
N ASP A 89 13.19 -3.94 0.89
CA ASP A 89 12.92 -5.31 0.48
C ASP A 89 12.63 -6.24 1.67
N HIS A 90 13.29 -6.00 2.82
CA HIS A 90 13.10 -6.79 4.03
C HIS A 90 11.84 -6.42 4.83
N LEU A 91 11.56 -5.12 5.02
CA LEU A 91 10.50 -4.65 5.92
C LEU A 91 9.19 -4.32 5.21
N ALA A 92 9.21 -3.99 3.92
CA ALA A 92 7.99 -3.66 3.17
C ALA A 92 6.92 -4.77 3.27
N PRO A 93 7.25 -6.07 3.16
CA PRO A 93 6.25 -7.12 3.31
C PRO A 93 5.61 -7.18 4.70
N SER A 94 6.37 -6.95 5.77
CA SER A 94 5.85 -6.90 7.15
C SER A 94 5.00 -5.65 7.41
N LEU A 95 5.30 -4.56 6.71
CA LEU A 95 4.54 -3.31 6.79
C LEU A 95 3.31 -3.30 5.87
N ALA A 96 3.17 -4.27 4.97
CA ALA A 96 1.98 -4.47 4.15
C ALA A 96 0.85 -5.09 5.00
N LEU A 97 0.45 -4.35 6.05
CA LEU A 97 -0.61 -4.74 6.98
C LEU A 97 -1.88 -5.05 6.21
N GLN A 98 -2.50 -6.20 6.52
CA GLN A 98 -3.71 -6.60 5.82
C GLN A 98 -4.81 -5.54 6.01
N PRO A 99 -5.39 -5.01 4.92
CA PRO A 99 -6.52 -4.12 4.99
C PRO A 99 -7.67 -4.73 5.80
N ARG A 100 -8.40 -3.88 6.54
CA ARG A 100 -9.50 -4.31 7.40
C ARG A 100 -10.63 -4.90 6.54
N LYS A 101 -10.75 -6.22 6.54
CA LYS A 101 -11.75 -6.96 5.72
C LYS A 101 -13.21 -6.83 6.18
N ARG A 102 -13.48 -6.14 7.31
CA ARG A 102 -14.82 -6.01 7.89
C ARG A 102 -15.22 -4.55 8.01
N PHE A 103 -16.23 -4.18 7.23
CA PHE A 103 -16.95 -2.91 7.28
C PHE A 103 -18.41 -3.18 7.66
N ARG A 104 -19.13 -2.14 8.12
CA ARG A 104 -20.54 -2.27 8.54
C ARG A 104 -21.41 -2.47 7.30
N ARG A 105 -22.61 -3.04 7.48
CA ARG A 105 -23.52 -3.35 6.36
C ARG A 105 -23.87 -2.11 5.53
N ASP A 106 -23.93 -0.96 6.17
CA ASP A 106 -24.32 0.32 5.57
C ASP A 106 -23.11 1.24 5.29
N THR A 107 -21.89 0.70 5.34
CA THR A 107 -20.69 1.48 4.99
C THR A 107 -20.69 1.78 3.49
N VAL A 108 -20.52 3.07 3.15
CA VAL A 108 -20.32 3.50 1.76
C VAL A 108 -18.88 3.19 1.35
N LEU A 109 -18.72 2.42 0.28
CA LEU A 109 -17.42 2.05 -0.26
C LEU A 109 -17.17 2.78 -1.58
N ILE A 110 -16.01 3.42 -1.68
CA ILE A 110 -15.49 3.99 -2.92
C ILE A 110 -14.54 2.96 -3.52
N VAL A 111 -14.81 2.59 -4.78
CA VAL A 111 -13.94 1.70 -5.55
C VAL A 111 -13.23 2.54 -6.59
N ASP A 112 -11.91 2.50 -6.59
CA ASP A 112 -11.10 3.15 -7.62
C ASP A 112 -10.10 2.17 -8.24
N GLY A 113 -9.82 2.40 -9.53
CA GLY A 113 -8.89 1.61 -10.32
C GLY A 113 -7.68 2.44 -10.70
N THR A 114 -6.50 2.03 -10.25
CA THR A 114 -5.24 2.71 -10.58
C THR A 114 -4.36 1.85 -11.48
N LEU A 115 -3.85 2.45 -12.56
CA LEU A 115 -2.88 1.83 -13.44
C LEU A 115 -1.48 2.08 -12.90
N VAL A 116 -0.83 1.01 -12.44
CA VAL A 116 0.53 1.06 -11.93
C VAL A 116 1.46 0.55 -13.03
N PRO A 117 2.37 1.38 -13.57
CA PRO A 117 3.40 0.90 -14.48
C PRO A 117 4.24 -0.17 -13.79
N THR A 118 4.39 -1.33 -14.42
CA THR A 118 5.13 -2.46 -13.84
C THR A 118 5.99 -3.08 -14.93
N ARG A 119 7.21 -3.49 -14.57
CA ARG A 119 8.13 -4.20 -15.48
C ARG A 119 7.89 -5.71 -15.54
N ASP A 120 6.97 -6.21 -14.72
CA ASP A 120 6.57 -7.61 -14.74
C ASP A 120 5.61 -7.87 -15.90
N HIS A 121 6.17 -8.31 -17.02
CA HIS A 121 5.43 -8.63 -18.25
C HIS A 121 4.63 -9.93 -18.16
N THR A 122 4.64 -10.66 -17.03
CA THR A 122 3.78 -11.84 -16.85
C THR A 122 2.33 -11.45 -16.54
N VAL A 123 2.12 -10.26 -15.98
CA VAL A 123 0.79 -9.72 -15.62
C VAL A 123 0.52 -8.39 -16.32
N ALA A 124 1.54 -7.56 -16.52
CA ALA A 124 1.36 -6.24 -17.11
C ALA A 124 1.00 -6.33 -18.61
N GLU A 125 0.01 -5.54 -19.01
CA GLU A 125 -0.42 -5.40 -20.40
C GLU A 125 -0.48 -3.92 -20.80
N GLN A 126 -0.46 -3.67 -22.10
CA GLN A 126 -0.56 -2.31 -22.63
C GLN A 126 -1.95 -1.72 -22.33
N ALA A 127 -1.99 -0.65 -21.54
CA ALA A 127 -3.22 0.06 -21.22
C ALA A 127 -3.58 1.13 -22.27
N LYS A 128 -4.69 1.84 -22.04
CA LYS A 128 -5.20 2.90 -22.95
C LYS A 128 -4.22 4.06 -23.20
N ASN A 129 -3.22 4.22 -22.32
CA ASN A 129 -2.15 5.19 -22.45
C ASN A 129 -0.90 4.61 -23.16
N TYR A 130 -1.05 3.45 -23.81
CA TYR A 130 0.00 2.72 -24.52
C TYR A 130 1.18 2.27 -23.65
N ARG A 131 1.05 2.30 -22.32
CA ARG A 131 2.10 1.84 -21.37
C ARG A 131 1.74 0.49 -20.78
N TYR A 132 2.75 -0.35 -20.59
CA TYR A 132 2.63 -1.60 -19.86
C TYR A 132 2.36 -1.31 -18.39
N SER A 133 1.23 -1.82 -17.89
CA SER A 133 0.79 -1.58 -16.53
C SER A 133 -0.10 -2.69 -16.01
N THR A 134 -0.28 -2.68 -14.70
CA THR A 134 -1.25 -3.51 -14.00
C THR A 134 -2.34 -2.61 -13.41
N ASN A 135 -3.60 -3.01 -13.59
CA ASN A 135 -4.76 -2.35 -12.99
C ASN A 135 -4.97 -2.91 -11.58
N HIS A 136 -4.82 -2.04 -10.59
CA HIS A 136 -5.08 -2.35 -9.19
C HIS A 136 -6.41 -1.73 -8.76
N GLN A 137 -7.27 -2.55 -8.17
CA GLN A 137 -8.53 -2.08 -7.58
C GLN A 137 -8.31 -1.81 -6.10
N VAL A 138 -8.63 -0.60 -5.66
CA VAL A 138 -8.54 -0.18 -4.27
C VAL A 138 -9.94 0.16 -3.79
N VAL A 139 -10.32 -0.41 -2.64
CA VAL A 139 -11.60 -0.14 -1.99
C VAL A 139 -11.34 0.67 -0.74
N ILE A 140 -12.00 1.82 -0.64
CA ILE A 140 -11.85 2.79 0.42
C ILE A 140 -13.19 2.94 1.13
N ASP A 141 -13.17 2.87 2.46
CA ASP A 141 -14.31 3.26 3.28
C ASP A 141 -14.46 4.78 3.25
N ALA A 142 -15.61 5.28 2.78
CA ALA A 142 -15.83 6.71 2.59
C ALA A 142 -15.79 7.51 3.91
N ASP A 143 -16.22 6.91 5.02
CA ASP A 143 -16.32 7.58 6.32
C ASP A 143 -14.94 7.69 6.97
N THR A 144 -14.17 6.61 6.94
CA THR A 144 -12.85 6.54 7.58
C THR A 144 -11.71 6.93 6.66
N ARG A 145 -11.95 6.97 5.34
CA ARG A 145 -10.95 7.15 4.27
C ARG A 145 -9.82 6.13 4.30
N LEU A 146 -10.05 4.97 4.94
CA LEU A 146 -9.08 3.89 5.02
C LEU A 146 -9.26 2.91 3.86
N VAL A 147 -8.14 2.42 3.35
CA VAL A 147 -8.14 1.30 2.39
C VAL A 147 -8.57 0.03 3.13
N VAL A 148 -9.68 -0.56 2.69
CA VAL A 148 -10.28 -1.76 3.30
C VAL A 148 -10.01 -3.02 2.50
N VAL A 149 -9.79 -2.89 1.19
CA VAL A 149 -9.42 -4.01 0.32
C VAL A 149 -8.51 -3.49 -0.80
N VAL A 150 -7.48 -4.26 -1.11
CA VAL A 150 -6.70 -4.12 -2.36
C VAL A 150 -6.91 -5.41 -3.15
N GLY A 151 -7.45 -5.27 -4.35
CA GLY A 151 -7.65 -6.37 -5.27
C GLY A 151 -6.34 -6.89 -5.84
N ARG A 152 -6.36 -8.14 -6.32
CA ARG A 152 -5.22 -8.69 -7.06
C ARG A 152 -4.95 -7.82 -8.30
N PRO A 153 -3.68 -7.58 -8.64
CA PRO A 153 -3.35 -6.85 -9.86
C PRO A 153 -3.86 -7.61 -11.07
N LEU A 154 -4.47 -6.88 -12.00
CA LEU A 154 -4.94 -7.40 -13.27
C LEU A 154 -4.20 -6.72 -14.42
N PRO A 155 -4.24 -7.27 -15.63
CA PRO A 155 -3.60 -6.63 -16.78
C PRO A 155 -4.18 -5.22 -17.06
N GLY A 156 -3.31 -4.27 -17.44
CA GLY A 156 -3.66 -2.85 -17.60
C GLY A 156 -4.70 -2.56 -18.70
N ASN A 157 -4.90 -3.48 -19.64
CA ASN A 157 -5.95 -3.39 -20.66
C ASN A 157 -7.36 -3.71 -20.13
N ARG A 158 -7.50 -4.19 -18.89
CA ARG A 158 -8.79 -4.50 -18.28
C ARG A 158 -9.52 -3.22 -17.85
N ASN A 159 -10.77 -3.08 -18.30
CA ASN A 159 -11.64 -2.00 -17.88
C ASN A 159 -12.00 -2.12 -16.38
N GLY A 160 -12.41 -1.01 -15.77
CA GLY A 160 -12.74 -0.97 -14.34
C GLY A 160 -13.82 -1.98 -13.93
N CYS A 161 -14.87 -2.16 -14.74
CA CYS A 161 -15.95 -3.11 -14.44
C CYS A 161 -15.44 -4.57 -14.36
N LYS A 162 -14.67 -5.03 -15.36
CA LYS A 162 -14.07 -6.37 -15.34
C LYS A 162 -13.02 -6.48 -14.23
N ALA A 163 -12.26 -5.41 -14.01
CA ALA A 163 -11.25 -5.40 -12.97
C ALA A 163 -11.86 -5.55 -11.58
N TRP A 164 -12.97 -4.87 -11.32
CA TRP A 164 -13.73 -4.99 -10.09
C TRP A 164 -14.19 -6.43 -9.82
N GLU A 165 -14.78 -7.08 -10.83
CA GLU A 165 -15.27 -8.45 -10.71
C GLU A 165 -14.14 -9.48 -10.51
N LEU A 166 -13.04 -9.33 -11.25
CA LEU A 166 -11.97 -10.33 -11.30
C LEU A 166 -10.88 -10.15 -10.24
N SER A 167 -10.72 -8.94 -9.70
CA SER A 167 -9.64 -8.64 -8.74
C SER A 167 -9.85 -9.30 -7.37
N GLY A 168 -11.04 -9.84 -7.11
CA GLY A 168 -11.44 -10.35 -5.80
C GLY A 168 -11.62 -9.24 -4.75
N ALA A 169 -11.59 -7.97 -5.17
CA ALA A 169 -11.87 -6.83 -4.30
C ALA A 169 -13.36 -6.71 -3.95
N LYS A 170 -14.23 -7.28 -4.80
CA LYS A 170 -15.67 -7.32 -4.58
C LYS A 170 -15.98 -8.10 -3.30
N PRO A 171 -16.63 -7.49 -2.30
CA PRO A 171 -17.08 -8.20 -1.12
C PRO A 171 -18.01 -9.35 -1.51
N ARG A 172 -17.86 -10.49 -0.84
CA ARG A 172 -18.87 -11.56 -0.94
C ARG A 172 -20.16 -11.03 -0.32
N GLU A 173 -21.19 -10.83 -1.14
CA GLU A 173 -22.53 -10.52 -0.67
C GLU A 173 -22.99 -11.65 0.25
N ARG A 174 -23.05 -11.39 1.56
CA ARG A 174 -23.71 -12.27 2.52
C ARG A 174 -25.21 -11.93 2.55
N ASN A 175 -25.86 -11.97 1.39
CA ASN A 175 -27.32 -12.08 1.24
C ASN A 175 -27.71 -12.09 -0.25
N LYS A 176 -28.17 -13.25 -0.73
CA LYS A 176 -29.06 -13.32 -1.89
C LYS A 176 -30.36 -12.62 -1.51
N GLY A 177 -30.61 -11.43 -2.06
CA GLY A 177 -31.87 -10.74 -1.83
C GLY A 177 -31.77 -9.24 -2.02
N LEU A 178 -31.35 -8.79 -3.20
CA LEU A 178 -31.76 -7.49 -3.70
C LEU A 178 -32.44 -7.73 -5.06
N PRO A 179 -33.68 -7.25 -5.25
CA PRO A 179 -34.43 -7.52 -6.46
C PRO A 179 -33.69 -6.90 -7.64
N GLN A 180 -33.41 -7.71 -8.65
CA GLN A 180 -32.98 -7.21 -9.94
C GLN A 180 -34.06 -6.25 -10.44
N ASN A 181 -33.67 -5.00 -10.62
CA ASN A 181 -34.49 -3.95 -11.21
C ASN A 181 -34.91 -4.42 -12.60
N ARG A 182 -36.13 -4.99 -12.72
CA ARG A 182 -36.73 -5.34 -13.99
C ARG A 182 -36.87 -4.04 -14.77
N ARG A 183 -36.07 -3.91 -15.83
CA ARG A 183 -36.22 -2.84 -16.81
C ARG A 183 -37.70 -2.68 -17.15
N ALA A 184 -38.21 -1.47 -17.02
CA ALA A 184 -39.54 -1.09 -17.46
C ALA A 184 -39.73 -1.56 -18.91
N ALA A 185 -40.79 -2.33 -19.15
CA ALA A 185 -41.24 -2.65 -20.49
C ALA A 185 -41.65 -1.35 -21.20
N PRO A 186 -41.36 -1.18 -22.49
CA PRO A 186 -41.77 0.02 -23.21
C PRO A 186 -43.30 0.09 -23.27
N SER A 187 -43.82 1.26 -22.93
CA SER A 187 -45.23 1.63 -23.09
C SER A 187 -45.66 1.40 -24.53
N LYS A 188 -46.65 0.52 -24.76
CA LYS A 188 -47.38 0.50 -26.02
C LYS A 188 -48.25 1.76 -26.07
N GLY A 189 -47.81 2.72 -26.88
CA GLY A 189 -48.64 3.85 -27.33
C GLY A 189 -49.72 3.37 -28.28
N VAL A 190 -50.88 3.99 -28.14
CA VAL A 190 -52.14 3.79 -28.87
C VAL A 190 -52.04 4.39 -30.27
N THR A 191 -52.52 3.64 -31.28
CA THR A 191 -53.63 4.00 -32.19
C THR A 191 -54.23 2.74 -32.77
#